data_AF-A0A1S3X9T5-F1
#
_entry.id   AF-A0A1S3X9T5-F1
#
_cell.length_a   1.000
_cell.length_b   1.000
_cell.length_c   1.000
_cell.angle_alpha   90.00
_cell.angle_beta   90.00
_cell.angle_gamma   90.00
#
_symmetry.space_group_name_H-M   'P 1'
#
loop_
_entity.id
_entity.type
_entity.pdbx_description
1 polymer ?
#
loop_
_entity_poly.entity_id
_entity_poly.type
_entity_poly.pdbx_seq_one_letter_code
_entity_poly.pdbx_strand_id
1 'polypeptide(L)'
;MELMFMLSTKIDCGLEPPLLGGMQAPGAPKARLDFLNTRPPPNYVAGLGRGATGFTTRSDIGPARAAPDLPDRSAAAVGGAAPAAGGVGRGRGKGGAGEEDEEDDNEEKGYDENQKFDEFEGNDVGLFASAEYDEDDKEADAIWEAIDQRMDSRRKDRREARLKEEIEKYRASNPKITEQFADLKRKLYTLSSAEWDSIPEIGDYSLRNKKKRFESFVPVPDTLLEKARQEKEHVSALDPRSRIVGGMETPSAQTPVADLTAVGEGRGTVLSVRLDRILDSVTGQTVVDPKGYLTDLKSMKITSDAEISDIKKARLLLKSVTQTNPKHPPGWIAAARLEEVAGKMQVARQLIKKSCEECPKNEDVWLEACRLASPLEAKAVIAQGVKANPN
;
A
#
# COMPACT_ATOMS: atom_id res chain seq x y z
N MET A 1 95.63 2.48 -17.94
CA MET A 1 94.34 2.88 -18.53
C MET A 1 93.52 3.42 -17.37
N GLU A 2 93.71 4.67 -16.94
CA GLU A 2 93.12 5.90 -17.53
C GLU A 2 91.62 5.68 -17.86
N LEU A 3 90.63 6.42 -17.36
CA LEU A 3 90.55 7.78 -16.77
C LEU A 3 89.66 7.74 -15.49
N MET A 4 90.02 8.34 -14.35
CA MET A 4 89.95 9.77 -13.93
C MET A 4 88.49 10.25 -13.64
N PHE A 5 87.99 10.21 -12.38
CA PHE A 5 88.02 11.26 -11.30
C PHE A 5 87.18 12.52 -11.64
N MET A 6 86.31 13.14 -10.80
CA MET A 6 86.39 13.44 -9.36
C MET A 6 85.03 14.00 -8.82
N LEU A 7 84.65 13.63 -7.57
CA LEU A 7 84.11 14.46 -6.43
C LEU A 7 82.75 15.22 -6.57
N SER A 8 81.89 15.46 -5.56
CA SER A 8 81.94 15.38 -4.08
C SER A 8 80.52 15.55 -3.45
N THR A 9 80.21 14.74 -2.42
CA THR A 9 79.55 15.01 -1.10
C THR A 9 78.49 16.14 -0.91
N LYS A 10 77.27 15.91 -0.35
CA LYS A 10 76.86 15.85 1.09
C LYS A 10 77.25 17.15 1.89
N ILE A 11 76.48 17.83 2.76
CA ILE A 11 75.40 17.46 3.71
C ILE A 11 74.97 18.73 4.56
N ASP A 12 73.77 18.69 5.18
CA ASP A 12 73.23 19.28 6.45
C ASP A 12 73.28 20.80 6.84
N CYS A 13 72.17 21.32 7.41
CA CYS A 13 71.93 21.53 8.88
C CYS A 13 71.00 22.73 9.27
N GLY A 14 70.08 22.48 10.22
CA GLY A 14 69.46 23.44 11.18
C GLY A 14 67.94 23.68 10.98
N LEU A 15 67.01 23.49 11.92
CA LEU A 15 66.97 23.40 13.39
C LEU A 15 65.69 22.65 13.87
N GLU A 16 65.70 22.19 15.13
CA GLU A 16 64.88 21.13 15.77
C GLU A 16 63.74 21.68 16.73
N PRO A 17 63.11 20.91 17.67
CA PRO A 17 61.71 20.38 17.78
C PRO A 17 60.86 21.06 18.92
N PRO A 18 59.88 20.46 19.69
CA PRO A 18 59.11 19.18 19.67
C PRO A 18 57.57 19.32 19.97
N LEU A 19 56.80 18.20 20.04
CA LEU A 19 55.82 17.85 21.13
C LEU A 19 54.80 16.72 20.75
N LEU A 20 54.75 15.67 21.60
CA LEU A 20 53.64 14.73 21.98
C LEU A 20 52.87 14.00 20.85
N GLY A 21 52.75 12.66 20.77
CA GLY A 21 52.45 11.68 21.82
C GLY A 21 50.95 11.41 21.91
N GLY A 22 50.43 10.29 21.35
CA GLY A 22 49.03 9.87 21.58
C GLY A 22 48.40 8.89 20.58
N MET A 23 48.65 7.60 20.79
CA MET A 23 47.80 6.41 20.54
C MET A 23 46.57 6.55 19.61
N GLN A 24 46.64 5.96 18.40
CA GLN A 24 45.44 5.56 17.65
C GLN A 24 44.92 4.22 18.21
N ALA A 25 43.64 4.18 18.56
CA ALA A 25 42.94 3.00 19.10
C ALA A 25 42.99 1.78 18.15
N PRO A 26 43.01 0.53 18.68
CA PRO A 26 43.02 -0.67 17.85
C PRO A 26 41.71 -0.80 17.06
N GLY A 27 41.83 -0.94 15.74
CA GLY A 27 40.72 -1.26 14.86
C GLY A 27 40.06 -2.59 15.25
N ALA A 28 38.72 -2.61 15.22
CA ALA A 28 37.91 -3.79 15.48
C ALA A 28 38.30 -4.97 14.55
N PRO A 29 38.22 -6.23 15.01
CA PRO A 29 38.61 -7.39 14.23
C PRO A 29 37.63 -7.61 13.06
N LYS A 30 38.12 -7.51 11.83
CA LYS A 30 37.47 -8.11 10.66
C LYS A 30 38.01 -9.54 10.52
N ALA A 31 37.18 -10.54 10.76
CA ALA A 31 37.42 -11.92 10.31
C ALA A 31 36.14 -12.76 10.48
N ARG A 32 35.16 -12.58 9.57
CA ARG A 32 34.03 -13.52 9.45
C ARG A 32 33.84 -14.05 8.02
N LEU A 33 34.61 -13.55 7.07
CA LEU A 33 34.56 -13.92 5.64
C LEU A 33 35.92 -14.36 5.09
N ASP A 34 36.98 -14.39 5.91
CA ASP A 34 38.34 -14.75 5.45
C ASP A 34 38.43 -16.17 4.90
N PHE A 35 37.50 -17.06 5.28
CA PHE A 35 37.42 -18.42 4.79
C PHE A 35 37.04 -18.53 3.30
N LEU A 36 36.39 -17.51 2.71
CA LEU A 36 35.99 -17.50 1.30
C LEU A 36 37.18 -17.24 0.36
N ASN A 37 38.22 -16.55 0.85
CA ASN A 37 39.40 -16.19 0.05
C ASN A 37 40.56 -17.20 0.22
N THR A 38 40.41 -18.16 1.14
CA THR A 38 41.41 -19.23 1.35
C THR A 38 41.03 -20.48 0.58
N ARG A 39 42.00 -21.07 -0.13
CA ARG A 39 41.81 -22.40 -0.75
C ARG A 39 41.47 -23.42 0.34
N PRO A 40 40.57 -24.39 0.07
CA PRO A 40 40.21 -25.41 1.04
C PRO A 40 41.47 -26.16 1.52
N PRO A 41 41.59 -26.48 2.82
CA PRO A 41 42.72 -27.23 3.34
C PRO A 41 42.89 -28.57 2.62
N PRO A 42 44.13 -28.99 2.28
CA PRO A 42 44.36 -30.28 1.66
C PRO A 42 43.87 -31.40 2.58
N ASN A 43 43.10 -32.34 2.03
CA ASN A 43 42.40 -33.43 2.71
C ASN A 43 41.11 -33.04 3.47
N TYR A 44 40.56 -31.84 3.27
CA TYR A 44 39.20 -31.54 3.76
C TYR A 44 38.16 -32.32 2.96
N VAL A 45 37.42 -33.21 3.64
CA VAL A 45 36.25 -33.91 3.08
C VAL A 45 35.00 -33.16 3.51
N ALA A 46 34.31 -32.55 2.55
CA ALA A 46 33.04 -31.85 2.78
C ALA A 46 32.02 -32.81 3.43
N GLY A 47 31.23 -32.29 4.38
CA GLY A 47 30.30 -33.11 5.19
C GLY A 47 30.98 -33.83 6.36
N LEU A 48 32.05 -34.59 6.12
CA LEU A 48 32.75 -35.35 7.16
C LEU A 48 33.52 -34.45 8.13
N GLY A 49 34.21 -33.41 7.61
CA GLY A 49 34.95 -32.44 8.43
C GLY A 49 34.07 -31.54 9.32
N ARG A 50 32.76 -31.46 9.02
CA ARG A 50 31.74 -30.76 9.83
C ARG A 50 31.04 -31.69 10.84
N GLY A 51 31.30 -33.00 10.78
CA GLY A 51 30.57 -34.01 11.55
C GLY A 51 29.15 -34.25 11.05
N ALA A 52 28.85 -33.90 9.79
CA ALA A 52 27.56 -34.20 9.18
C ALA A 52 27.52 -35.68 8.79
N THR A 53 26.73 -36.46 9.52
CA THR A 53 26.37 -37.83 9.14
C THR A 53 25.04 -37.78 8.39
N GLY A 54 24.96 -38.38 7.20
CA GLY A 54 23.68 -38.57 6.52
C GLY A 54 22.73 -39.36 7.43
N PHE A 55 21.45 -38.98 7.46
CA PHE A 55 20.45 -39.75 8.19
C PHE A 55 20.33 -41.11 7.52
N THR A 56 20.82 -42.18 8.16
CA THR A 56 20.62 -43.55 7.69
C THR A 56 19.12 -43.82 7.68
N THR A 57 18.53 -43.90 6.51
CA THR A 57 17.13 -44.32 6.39
C THR A 57 17.08 -45.83 6.29
N ARG A 58 15.90 -46.42 6.51
CA ARG A 58 15.69 -47.88 6.51
C ARG A 58 16.16 -48.58 5.22
N SER A 59 16.42 -47.83 4.16
CA SER A 59 16.92 -48.31 2.87
C SER A 59 18.45 -48.53 2.86
N ASP A 60 19.21 -47.92 3.77
CA ASP A 60 20.69 -48.00 3.80
C ASP A 60 21.24 -49.19 4.61
N ILE A 61 20.44 -49.77 5.50
CA ILE A 61 20.79 -50.96 6.29
C ILE A 61 20.37 -52.18 5.48
N GLY A 62 21.31 -52.71 4.70
CA GLY A 62 21.11 -53.96 3.95
C GLY A 62 20.69 -55.15 4.84
N PRO A 63 20.16 -56.24 4.26
CA PRO A 63 19.53 -57.33 5.02
C PRO A 63 20.52 -57.98 5.98
N ALA A 64 20.22 -57.93 7.28
CA ALA A 64 21.10 -58.39 8.34
C ALA A 64 21.47 -59.89 8.21
N ARG A 65 22.78 -60.19 8.33
CA ARG A 65 23.30 -61.55 8.51
C ARG A 65 22.77 -62.14 9.82
N ALA A 66 22.28 -63.38 9.77
CA ALA A 66 21.84 -64.14 10.94
C ALA A 66 23.03 -64.46 11.86
N ALA A 67 22.94 -64.07 13.14
CA ALA A 67 23.81 -64.54 14.22
C ALA A 67 23.10 -65.68 15.00
N PRO A 68 23.84 -66.68 15.51
CA PRO A 68 23.27 -67.88 16.11
C PRO A 68 22.79 -67.66 17.55
N ASP A 69 21.79 -68.48 17.91
CA ASP A 69 20.93 -68.38 19.09
C ASP A 69 21.58 -69.00 20.36
N LEU A 70 21.49 -68.30 21.49
CA LEU A 70 21.79 -68.79 22.85
C LEU A 70 20.74 -68.19 23.82
N PRO A 71 20.33 -68.93 24.89
CA PRO A 71 18.92 -69.02 25.21
C PRO A 71 18.41 -68.06 26.30
N ASP A 72 17.16 -67.65 26.04
CA ASP A 72 15.99 -67.56 26.92
C ASP A 72 16.10 -66.84 28.28
N ARG A 73 15.43 -65.69 28.36
CA ARG A 73 14.88 -65.14 29.60
C ARG A 73 13.56 -64.42 29.34
N SER A 74 12.50 -65.21 29.24
CA SER A 74 11.19 -65.03 29.91
C SER A 74 10.57 -63.62 30.02
N ALA A 75 9.38 -63.51 29.40
CA ALA A 75 8.10 -63.09 30.01
C ALA A 75 7.49 -61.71 29.70
N ALA A 76 6.18 -61.82 29.37
CA ALA A 76 5.06 -60.86 29.47
C ALA A 76 4.95 -59.77 28.36
N ALA A 77 4.02 -59.92 27.41
CA ALA A 77 2.57 -59.56 27.46
C ALA A 77 2.40 -58.02 27.43
N VAL A 78 1.69 -57.36 26.50
CA VAL A 78 0.27 -57.39 26.07
C VAL A 78 0.24 -56.41 24.86
N GLY A 79 -0.36 -56.63 23.70
CA GLY A 79 -1.77 -56.92 23.39
C GLY A 79 -2.49 -55.64 22.90
N GLY A 80 -3.04 -55.66 21.68
CA GLY A 80 -4.28 -54.92 21.36
C GLY A 80 -4.29 -53.84 20.27
N ALA A 81 -4.80 -54.23 19.09
CA ALA A 81 -5.85 -53.60 18.27
C ALA A 81 -5.66 -52.21 17.58
N ALA A 82 -5.91 -52.23 16.26
CA ALA A 82 -6.26 -51.08 15.41
C ALA A 82 -7.71 -50.58 15.67
N PRO A 83 -8.12 -49.40 15.15
CA PRO A 83 -8.82 -49.40 13.85
C PRO A 83 -8.59 -48.15 12.95
N ALA A 84 -9.29 -48.18 11.82
CA ALA A 84 -9.12 -47.42 10.58
C ALA A 84 -9.89 -46.07 10.47
N ALA A 85 -9.86 -45.53 9.23
CA ALA A 85 -10.54 -44.36 8.63
C ALA A 85 -9.73 -43.05 8.77
N GLY A 86 -9.47 -42.23 7.74
CA GLY A 86 -10.15 -41.97 6.47
C GLY A 86 -10.27 -40.45 6.33
N GLY A 87 -9.79 -39.83 5.25
CA GLY A 87 -9.93 -38.36 5.09
C GLY A 87 -9.13 -37.73 3.95
N VAL A 88 -9.80 -37.49 2.84
CA VAL A 88 -9.36 -36.70 1.67
C VAL A 88 -9.42 -35.20 2.00
N GLY A 89 -8.44 -34.40 1.55
CA GLY A 89 -8.47 -32.94 1.72
C GLY A 89 -7.55 -32.19 0.75
N ARG A 90 -8.15 -31.62 -0.30
CA ARG A 90 -7.58 -30.72 -1.31
C ARG A 90 -6.96 -29.44 -0.70
N GLY A 91 -5.96 -28.87 -1.40
CA GLY A 91 -6.01 -27.44 -1.72
C GLY A 91 -4.73 -26.61 -1.57
N ARG A 92 -4.27 -26.11 -2.73
CA ARG A 92 -4.07 -24.67 -3.02
C ARG A 92 -2.82 -23.98 -2.47
N GLY A 93 -1.79 -23.93 -3.32
CA GLY A 93 -1.33 -22.70 -4.02
C GLY A 93 -0.78 -21.53 -3.20
N LYS A 94 0.53 -21.29 -3.34
CA LYS A 94 1.25 -20.01 -3.14
C LYS A 94 2.67 -20.25 -3.70
N GLY A 95 3.29 -19.50 -4.61
CA GLY A 95 3.12 -18.12 -5.02
C GLY A 95 4.44 -17.38 -4.75
N GLY A 96 5.19 -17.06 -5.81
CA GLY A 96 6.14 -15.93 -5.84
C GLY A 96 7.63 -16.27 -5.84
N ALA A 97 8.29 -15.95 -6.97
CA ALA A 97 9.54 -15.18 -7.13
C ALA A 97 10.57 -15.21 -5.99
N GLY A 98 11.86 -15.43 -6.20
CA GLY A 98 12.70 -15.34 -7.40
C GLY A 98 14.08 -14.91 -6.91
N GLU A 99 15.16 -15.32 -7.56
CA GLU A 99 16.48 -14.66 -7.52
C GLU A 99 17.37 -15.37 -8.55
N GLU A 100 17.93 -14.56 -9.44
CA GLU A 100 18.96 -14.92 -10.42
C GLU A 100 20.32 -14.76 -9.72
N ASP A 101 21.26 -15.67 -9.98
CA ASP A 101 22.70 -15.38 -10.04
C ASP A 101 23.40 -16.54 -10.78
N GLU A 102 23.92 -16.22 -11.98
CA GLU A 102 24.98 -16.94 -12.71
C GLU A 102 26.33 -16.49 -12.07
N GLU A 103 27.40 -17.27 -11.88
CA GLU A 103 28.16 -18.11 -12.81
C GLU A 103 29.06 -19.13 -12.02
N ASP A 104 29.21 -20.34 -12.59
CA ASP A 104 30.32 -21.32 -12.60
C ASP A 104 31.35 -21.33 -11.43
N ASP A 105 31.65 -22.44 -10.74
CA ASP A 105 32.01 -23.77 -11.27
C ASP A 105 32.11 -24.83 -10.15
N ASN A 106 31.74 -26.06 -10.52
CA ASN A 106 32.05 -27.37 -9.93
C ASN A 106 31.34 -27.90 -8.66
N GLU A 107 30.31 -28.72 -8.94
CA GLU A 107 30.00 -30.02 -8.33
C GLU A 107 29.71 -30.10 -6.82
N GLU A 108 28.49 -29.72 -6.45
CA GLU A 108 27.63 -30.54 -5.58
C GLU A 108 26.17 -30.11 -5.75
N LYS A 109 25.61 -30.28 -6.95
CA LYS A 109 24.17 -30.10 -7.17
C LYS A 109 23.45 -31.29 -6.56
N GLY A 110 22.72 -31.06 -5.47
CA GLY A 110 21.73 -32.00 -4.94
C GLY A 110 20.85 -32.49 -6.08
N TYR A 111 20.92 -33.79 -6.35
CA TYR A 111 20.13 -34.46 -7.37
C TYR A 111 18.65 -34.37 -6.99
N ASP A 112 17.94 -33.38 -7.52
CA ASP A 112 16.48 -33.37 -7.51
C ASP A 112 16.01 -34.41 -8.53
N GLU A 113 15.84 -35.64 -8.04
CA GLU A 113 15.42 -36.84 -8.77
C GLU A 113 14.14 -36.62 -9.61
N ASN A 114 13.36 -35.57 -9.29
CA ASN A 114 12.11 -35.24 -9.98
C ASN A 114 12.27 -34.37 -11.24
N GLN A 115 13.38 -33.65 -11.45
CA GLN A 115 13.53 -32.79 -12.64
C GLN A 115 14.08 -33.53 -13.86
N LYS A 116 14.73 -34.66 -13.63
CA LYS A 116 15.36 -35.49 -14.68
C LYS A 116 14.49 -36.66 -15.13
N PHE A 117 13.42 -36.92 -14.38
CA PHE A 117 12.47 -37.97 -14.66
C PHE A 117 11.35 -37.41 -15.52
N ASP A 118 11.35 -37.77 -16.81
CA ASP A 118 10.18 -37.65 -17.66
C ASP A 118 9.26 -38.87 -17.47
N GLU A 119 7.95 -38.67 -17.47
CA GLU A 119 6.98 -39.77 -17.28
C GLU A 119 7.00 -40.75 -18.47
N PHE A 120 7.42 -40.28 -19.65
CA PHE A 120 7.49 -41.08 -20.87
C PHE A 120 8.90 -41.65 -21.11
N GLU A 121 9.94 -40.81 -21.05
CA GLU A 121 11.33 -41.23 -21.32
C GLU A 121 12.07 -41.75 -20.08
N GLY A 122 11.48 -41.62 -18.89
CA GLY A 122 12.09 -42.02 -17.63
C GLY A 122 13.24 -41.09 -17.24
N ASN A 123 14.28 -41.64 -16.63
CA ASN A 123 15.46 -40.86 -16.27
C ASN A 123 16.40 -40.79 -17.49
N ASP A 124 16.38 -39.67 -18.20
CA ASP A 124 17.23 -39.41 -19.37
C ASP A 124 18.67 -39.11 -18.92
N VAL A 125 19.35 -40.16 -18.46
CA VAL A 125 20.79 -40.15 -18.23
C VAL A 125 21.32 -41.26 -19.11
N GLY A 126 22.15 -40.91 -20.08
CA GLY A 126 22.81 -41.86 -20.97
C GLY A 126 23.62 -42.89 -20.17
N LEU A 127 22.95 -43.97 -19.75
CA LEU A 127 23.44 -45.03 -18.88
C LEU A 127 24.64 -45.79 -19.47
N PHE A 128 24.76 -45.74 -20.80
CA PHE A 128 25.82 -46.43 -21.56
C PHE A 128 27.00 -45.51 -21.92
N ALA A 129 26.97 -44.22 -21.56
CA ALA A 129 28.05 -43.27 -21.89
C ALA A 129 29.37 -43.53 -21.14
N SER A 130 29.35 -44.38 -20.10
CA SER A 130 30.52 -44.70 -19.27
C SER A 130 31.17 -46.06 -19.59
N ALA A 131 30.63 -46.83 -20.53
CA ALA A 131 31.23 -48.08 -20.97
C ALA A 131 32.41 -47.81 -21.92
N GLU A 132 33.38 -48.74 -21.97
CA GLU A 132 34.48 -48.70 -22.93
C GLU A 132 33.89 -48.72 -24.36
N TYR A 133 34.27 -47.73 -25.17
CA TYR A 133 33.74 -47.50 -26.51
C TYR A 133 34.83 -47.82 -27.52
N ASP A 134 34.68 -48.96 -28.19
CA ASP A 134 35.67 -49.46 -29.13
C ASP A 134 35.42 -48.96 -30.56
N GLU A 135 36.38 -49.19 -31.46
CA GLU A 135 36.25 -48.79 -32.87
C GLU A 135 35.04 -49.48 -33.55
N ASP A 136 34.75 -50.72 -33.16
CA ASP A 136 33.58 -51.48 -33.62
C ASP A 136 32.25 -50.84 -33.17
N ASP A 137 32.19 -50.27 -31.96
CA ASP A 137 31.00 -49.56 -31.45
C ASP A 137 30.75 -48.27 -32.24
N LYS A 138 31.82 -47.57 -32.62
CA LYS A 138 31.75 -46.38 -33.47
C LYS A 138 31.25 -46.67 -34.87
N GLU A 139 31.72 -47.77 -35.45
CA GLU A 139 31.22 -48.22 -36.75
C GLU A 139 29.75 -48.64 -36.66
N ALA A 140 29.36 -49.33 -35.58
CA ALA A 140 27.98 -49.70 -35.32
C ALA A 140 27.09 -48.45 -35.20
N ASP A 141 27.46 -47.47 -34.38
CA ASP A 141 26.71 -46.22 -34.21
C ASP A 141 26.58 -45.45 -35.53
N ALA A 142 27.65 -45.36 -36.32
CA ALA A 142 27.60 -44.72 -37.63
C ALA A 142 26.64 -45.42 -38.61
N ILE A 143 26.58 -46.75 -38.57
CA ILE A 143 25.64 -47.54 -39.37
C ILE A 143 24.19 -47.32 -38.88
N TRP A 144 23.96 -47.34 -37.57
CA TRP A 144 22.64 -47.11 -36.98
C TRP A 144 22.15 -45.68 -37.24
N GLU A 145 22.99 -44.67 -37.06
CA GLU A 145 22.68 -43.28 -37.38
C GLU A 145 22.36 -43.12 -38.87
N ALA A 146 23.11 -43.78 -39.77
CA ALA A 146 22.82 -43.74 -41.20
C ALA A 146 21.47 -44.40 -41.55
N ILE A 147 21.09 -45.47 -40.83
CA ILE A 147 19.77 -46.09 -40.97
C ILE A 147 18.68 -45.11 -40.52
N ASP A 148 18.82 -44.46 -39.36
CA ASP A 148 17.85 -43.50 -38.84
C ASP A 148 17.71 -42.27 -39.74
N GLN A 149 18.83 -41.71 -40.22
CA GLN A 149 18.84 -40.63 -41.20
C GLN A 149 18.13 -41.03 -42.50
N ARG A 150 18.32 -42.27 -42.96
CA ARG A 150 17.62 -42.81 -44.14
C ARG A 150 16.13 -42.99 -43.88
N MET A 151 15.75 -43.43 -42.69
CA MET A 151 14.34 -43.57 -42.29
C MET A 151 13.64 -42.20 -42.26
N ASP A 152 14.35 -41.16 -41.82
CA ASP A 152 13.83 -39.80 -41.77
C ASP A 152 13.82 -39.05 -43.11
N SER A 153 14.70 -39.42 -44.04
CA SER A 153 14.89 -38.75 -45.34
C SER A 153 13.60 -38.50 -46.14
N ARG A 154 12.59 -39.39 -46.03
CA ARG A 154 11.33 -39.29 -46.79
C ARG A 154 10.47 -38.07 -46.42
N ARG A 155 10.64 -37.53 -45.22
CA ARG A 155 9.85 -36.40 -44.70
C ARG A 155 10.69 -35.34 -44.01
N LYS A 156 12.02 -35.53 -43.93
CA LYS A 156 12.98 -34.67 -43.25
C LYS A 156 12.80 -33.21 -43.66
N ASP A 157 12.94 -32.89 -44.94
CA ASP A 157 12.88 -31.51 -45.43
C ASP A 157 11.55 -30.82 -45.09
N ARG A 158 10.42 -31.52 -45.24
CA ARG A 158 9.09 -30.96 -44.92
C ARG A 158 8.84 -30.87 -43.41
N ARG A 159 9.39 -31.79 -42.62
CA ARG A 159 9.28 -31.79 -41.16
C ARG A 159 10.14 -30.67 -40.58
N GLU A 160 11.39 -30.57 -40.99
CA GLU A 160 12.34 -29.54 -40.59
C GLU A 160 11.91 -28.15 -41.04
N ALA A 161 11.41 -27.99 -42.28
CA ALA A 161 10.87 -26.70 -42.72
C ALA A 161 9.67 -26.26 -41.87
N ARG A 162 8.75 -27.18 -41.55
CA ARG A 162 7.60 -26.87 -40.69
C ARG A 162 8.04 -26.56 -39.26
N LEU A 163 8.92 -27.36 -38.69
CA LEU A 163 9.46 -27.12 -37.34
C LEU A 163 10.22 -25.81 -37.28
N LYS A 164 11.02 -25.49 -38.31
CA LYS A 164 11.74 -24.22 -38.41
C LYS A 164 10.78 -23.04 -38.50
N GLU A 165 9.76 -23.11 -39.36
CA GLU A 165 8.73 -22.08 -39.45
C GLU A 165 7.93 -21.95 -38.14
N GLU A 166 7.64 -23.05 -37.45
CA GLU A 166 6.93 -23.06 -36.19
C GLU A 166 7.77 -22.46 -35.06
N ILE A 167 9.05 -22.81 -34.98
CA ILE A 167 10.02 -22.22 -34.05
C ILE A 167 10.21 -20.73 -34.36
N GLU A 168 10.30 -20.34 -35.63
CA GLU A 168 10.43 -18.94 -36.04
C GLU A 168 9.17 -18.13 -35.70
N LYS A 169 7.98 -18.67 -35.99
CA LYS A 169 6.70 -18.06 -35.57
C LYS A 169 6.57 -18.00 -34.05
N TYR A 170 7.03 -19.02 -33.34
CA TYR A 170 7.02 -19.07 -31.88
C TYR A 170 7.99 -18.06 -31.28
N ARG A 171 9.22 -17.94 -31.79
CA ARG A 171 10.18 -16.92 -31.33
C ARG A 171 9.75 -15.50 -31.71
N ALA A 172 9.07 -15.33 -32.85
CA ALA A 172 8.51 -14.04 -33.25
C ALA A 172 7.34 -13.61 -32.36
N SER A 173 6.51 -14.56 -31.90
CA SER A 173 5.36 -14.28 -31.02
C SER A 173 5.73 -14.23 -29.55
N ASN A 174 6.67 -15.06 -29.11
CA ASN A 174 7.18 -15.17 -27.75
C ASN A 174 8.73 -15.14 -27.76
N PRO A 175 9.34 -13.98 -28.02
CA PRO A 175 10.79 -13.85 -27.97
C PRO A 175 11.29 -14.16 -26.56
N LYS A 176 12.44 -14.84 -26.44
CA LYS A 176 13.04 -15.11 -25.13
C LYS A 176 13.42 -13.78 -24.46
N ILE A 177 13.33 -13.69 -23.14
CA ILE A 177 13.65 -12.47 -22.39
C ILE A 177 15.04 -11.94 -22.78
N THR A 178 16.05 -12.82 -22.86
CA THR A 178 17.41 -12.46 -23.29
C THR A 178 17.47 -11.91 -24.72
N GLU A 179 16.60 -12.36 -25.63
CA GLU A 179 16.50 -11.85 -27.00
C GLU A 179 15.83 -10.47 -27.03
N GLN A 180 14.80 -10.24 -26.21
CA GLN A 180 14.15 -8.92 -26.06
C GLN A 180 15.13 -7.84 -25.59
N PHE A 181 16.06 -8.22 -24.71
CA PHE A 181 17.08 -7.32 -24.17
C PHE A 181 18.40 -7.33 -24.97
N ALA A 182 18.54 -8.14 -26.03
CA ALA A 182 19.80 -8.26 -26.77
C ALA A 182 20.26 -6.92 -27.37
N ASP A 183 19.31 -6.13 -27.90
CA ASP A 183 19.60 -4.81 -28.48
C ASP A 183 19.99 -3.79 -27.41
N LEU A 184 19.38 -3.85 -26.21
CA LEU A 184 19.75 -3.02 -25.08
C LEU A 184 21.13 -3.40 -24.52
N LYS A 185 21.43 -4.71 -24.43
CA LYS A 185 22.74 -5.24 -24.04
C LYS A 185 23.83 -4.82 -25.03
N ARG A 186 23.54 -4.80 -26.34
CA ARG A 186 24.49 -4.27 -27.35
C ARG A 186 24.72 -2.77 -27.22
N LYS A 187 23.68 -1.99 -26.94
CA LYS A 187 23.79 -0.54 -26.68
C LYS A 187 24.58 -0.24 -25.42
N LEU A 188 24.59 -1.15 -24.45
CA LEU A 188 25.35 -0.99 -23.21
C LEU A 188 26.87 -0.91 -23.41
N TYR A 189 27.39 -1.37 -24.56
CA TYR A 189 28.81 -1.22 -24.92
C TYR A 189 29.24 0.26 -25.06
N THR A 190 28.32 1.19 -25.30
CA THR A 190 28.67 2.62 -25.44
C THR A 190 28.98 3.29 -24.10
N LEU A 191 28.66 2.65 -22.97
CA LEU A 191 28.97 3.19 -21.64
C LEU A 191 30.44 2.97 -21.29
N SER A 192 31.09 4.04 -20.83
CA SER A 192 32.48 3.99 -20.38
C SER A 192 32.60 3.36 -19.00
N SER A 193 33.76 2.80 -18.68
CA SER A 193 34.01 2.22 -17.34
C SER A 193 33.84 3.23 -16.21
N ALA A 194 34.13 4.51 -16.46
CA ALA A 194 33.93 5.57 -15.47
C ALA A 194 32.43 5.83 -15.18
N GLU A 195 31.56 5.66 -16.18
CA GLU A 195 30.10 5.75 -15.98
C GLU A 195 29.59 4.56 -15.18
N TRP A 196 30.15 3.37 -15.40
CA TRP A 196 29.89 2.17 -14.60
C TRP A 196 30.24 2.35 -13.12
N ASP A 197 31.40 2.94 -12.82
CA ASP A 197 31.82 3.20 -11.43
C ASP A 197 30.98 4.28 -10.75
N SER A 198 30.32 5.14 -11.54
CA SER A 198 29.50 6.25 -11.04
C SER A 198 28.02 5.91 -10.84
N ILE A 199 27.60 4.66 -11.09
CA ILE A 199 26.21 4.24 -10.89
C ILE A 199 25.84 4.45 -9.41
N PRO A 200 24.88 5.32 -9.09
CA PRO A 200 24.46 5.51 -7.72
C PRO A 200 23.82 4.25 -7.18
N GLU A 201 24.18 3.85 -5.96
CA GLU A 201 23.45 2.80 -5.25
C GLU A 201 21.99 3.21 -5.06
N ILE A 202 21.10 2.21 -5.03
CA ILE A 202 19.65 2.43 -4.93
C ILE A 202 19.34 3.11 -3.59
N GLY A 203 19.16 4.43 -3.64
CA GLY A 203 18.57 5.21 -2.57
C GLY A 203 17.13 4.77 -2.31
N ASP A 204 16.66 4.97 -1.08
CA ASP A 204 15.33 4.53 -0.62
C ASP A 204 14.21 5.45 -1.19
N TYR A 205 14.08 5.53 -2.51
CA TYR A 205 13.16 6.43 -3.23
C TYR A 205 11.68 6.16 -2.94
N SER A 206 11.36 4.92 -2.55
CA SER A 206 10.00 4.50 -2.27
C SER A 206 9.52 4.95 -0.88
N LEU A 207 10.38 5.47 0.01
CA LEU A 207 10.09 5.69 1.44
C LEU A 207 9.40 4.46 2.10
N ARG A 208 9.51 3.26 1.50
CA ARG A 208 8.74 2.06 1.89
C ARG A 208 9.11 1.64 3.29
N ASN A 209 10.39 1.82 3.61
CA ASN A 209 10.95 1.57 4.94
C ASN A 209 10.48 2.61 5.99
N LYS A 210 10.04 3.81 5.60
CA LYS A 210 9.46 4.80 6.54
C LYS A 210 7.98 4.56 6.83
N LYS A 211 7.25 3.84 5.95
CA LYS A 211 5.87 3.41 6.19
C LYS A 211 5.82 2.07 6.93
N LYS A 212 6.41 2.01 8.13
CA LYS A 212 5.89 1.05 9.12
C LYS A 212 4.48 1.52 9.45
N ARG A 213 3.49 0.80 8.92
CA ARG A 213 2.07 1.14 9.01
C ARG A 213 1.68 1.22 10.49
N PHE A 214 1.20 2.37 10.93
CA PHE A 214 0.40 2.43 12.15
C PHE A 214 -1.01 1.96 11.77
N GLU A 215 -1.40 0.79 12.27
CA GLU A 215 -2.78 0.32 12.15
C GLU A 215 -3.64 1.05 13.19
N SER A 216 -4.20 2.20 12.80
CA SER A 216 -5.29 2.83 13.54
C SER A 216 -6.57 2.71 12.71
N PHE A 217 -7.48 1.83 13.14
CA PHE A 217 -8.80 1.73 12.55
C PHE A 217 -9.67 2.91 13.00
N VAL A 218 -10.23 3.64 12.04
CA VAL A 218 -11.25 4.68 12.25
C VAL A 218 -12.54 4.26 11.54
N PRO A 219 -13.74 4.59 12.07
CA PRO A 219 -15.00 4.27 11.41
C PRO A 219 -15.14 4.93 10.02
N VAL A 220 -15.77 4.22 9.08
CA VAL A 220 -15.99 4.68 7.69
C VAL A 220 -17.00 5.83 7.65
N PRO A 221 -16.80 6.89 6.82
CA PRO A 221 -17.75 8.00 6.70
C PRO A 221 -18.92 7.68 5.76
N ASP A 222 -20.08 8.24 6.09
CA ASP A 222 -21.38 7.94 5.46
C ASP A 222 -21.55 8.41 4.00
N THR A 223 -20.59 9.15 3.41
CA THR A 223 -20.69 9.66 2.02
C THR A 223 -20.62 8.56 0.96
N LEU A 224 -19.98 7.43 1.28
CA LEU A 224 -19.98 6.25 0.40
C LEU A 224 -21.35 5.57 0.37
N LEU A 225 -22.12 5.65 1.45
CA LEU A 225 -23.49 5.13 1.51
C LEU A 225 -24.45 6.00 0.69
N GLU A 226 -24.25 7.32 0.70
CA GLU A 226 -25.02 8.28 -0.10
C GLU A 226 -24.82 8.08 -1.61
N LYS A 227 -23.56 7.88 -2.04
CA LYS A 227 -23.22 7.65 -3.44
C LYS A 227 -23.76 6.31 -3.94
N ALA A 228 -23.63 5.25 -3.13
CA ALA A 228 -24.20 3.95 -3.45
C ALA A 228 -25.74 3.98 -3.52
N ARG A 229 -26.38 4.87 -2.74
CA ARG A 229 -27.82 5.11 -2.81
C ARG A 229 -28.21 5.84 -4.10
N GLN A 230 -27.47 6.87 -4.49
CA GLN A 230 -27.68 7.59 -5.76
C GLN A 230 -27.44 6.72 -7.00
N GLU A 231 -26.40 5.88 -6.99
CA GLU A 231 -26.15 4.93 -8.09
C GLU A 231 -27.29 3.90 -8.23
N LYS A 232 -27.98 3.55 -7.14
CA LYS A 232 -29.19 2.73 -7.18
C LYS A 232 -30.44 3.49 -7.64
N GLU A 233 -30.49 4.81 -7.50
CA GLU A 233 -31.64 5.64 -7.92
C GLU A 233 -31.58 6.07 -9.40
N HIS A 234 -30.43 6.01 -10.08
CA HIS A 234 -30.30 6.47 -11.47
C HIS A 234 -30.49 5.38 -12.55
N VAL A 235 -31.64 4.68 -12.57
CA VAL A 235 -32.13 4.01 -13.81
C VAL A 235 -33.65 4.11 -13.87
N SER A 236 -34.18 5.30 -14.12
CA SER A 236 -35.58 5.48 -14.52
C SER A 236 -35.68 6.75 -15.37
N ALA A 237 -35.66 6.55 -16.68
CA ALA A 237 -35.82 7.55 -17.76
C ALA A 237 -34.55 8.33 -18.18
N LEU A 238 -33.88 7.84 -19.22
CA LEU A 238 -33.08 8.66 -20.12
C LEU A 238 -33.91 9.02 -21.36
N ASP A 239 -33.92 10.32 -21.65
CA ASP A 239 -34.66 11.04 -22.69
C ASP A 239 -34.16 10.72 -24.13
N PRO A 240 -35.02 10.56 -25.16
CA PRO A 240 -34.66 10.05 -26.50
C PRO A 240 -33.78 10.96 -27.38
N ARG A 241 -33.33 12.12 -26.88
CA ARG A 241 -32.76 13.20 -27.70
C ARG A 241 -31.26 13.05 -28.01
N SER A 242 -30.58 12.06 -27.42
CA SER A 242 -29.13 11.81 -27.63
C SER A 242 -28.81 11.05 -28.92
N ARG A 243 -29.81 10.64 -29.72
CA ARG A 243 -29.61 9.88 -30.97
C ARG A 243 -29.28 10.71 -32.22
N ILE A 244 -29.22 12.04 -32.16
CA ILE A 244 -29.27 12.89 -33.37
C ILE A 244 -27.90 13.38 -33.89
N VAL A 245 -26.77 13.10 -33.25
CA VAL A 245 -25.45 13.51 -33.80
C VAL A 245 -24.58 12.30 -34.12
N GLY A 246 -24.84 11.78 -35.32
CA GLY A 246 -23.86 11.38 -36.34
C GLY A 246 -22.58 10.70 -35.91
N GLY A 247 -22.44 9.43 -36.30
CA GLY A 247 -21.17 8.71 -36.32
C GLY A 247 -20.22 9.15 -37.44
N MET A 248 -19.08 8.42 -37.51
CA MET A 248 -17.88 8.61 -38.34
C MET A 248 -16.97 9.73 -37.77
N GLU A 249 -15.68 9.54 -37.45
CA GLU A 249 -14.63 8.66 -37.96
C GLU A 249 -13.66 8.33 -36.81
N THR A 250 -13.16 7.11 -36.73
CA THR A 250 -11.99 6.75 -35.91
C THR A 250 -10.69 7.01 -36.67
N PRO A 251 -9.81 7.93 -36.21
CA PRO A 251 -8.38 7.81 -36.43
C PRO A 251 -7.73 7.39 -35.11
N SER A 252 -7.60 6.08 -34.94
CA SER A 252 -6.59 5.52 -34.04
C SER A 252 -5.23 5.55 -34.75
N ALA A 253 -4.17 5.63 -33.94
CA ALA A 253 -2.76 5.50 -34.31
C ALA A 253 -2.04 6.77 -34.80
N GLN A 254 -1.92 7.75 -33.90
CA GLN A 254 -0.63 8.29 -33.47
C GLN A 254 -0.93 9.26 -32.33
N THR A 255 -0.60 8.87 -31.10
CA THR A 255 -0.67 9.78 -29.96
C THR A 255 0.61 10.63 -29.95
N PRO A 256 0.62 11.91 -30.38
CA PRO A 256 1.23 12.87 -29.48
C PRO A 256 0.40 12.75 -28.19
N VAL A 257 1.03 12.85 -27.03
CA VAL A 257 0.30 13.02 -25.77
C VAL A 257 -0.49 14.33 -25.86
N ALA A 258 -1.64 14.27 -26.53
CA ALA A 258 -2.63 15.32 -26.60
C ALA A 258 -3.14 15.41 -25.18
N ASP A 259 -2.65 16.41 -24.47
CA ASP A 259 -2.93 16.72 -23.09
C ASP A 259 -4.46 16.69 -22.84
N LEU A 260 -4.94 15.56 -22.34
CA LEU A 260 -6.37 15.31 -22.06
C LEU A 260 -6.88 16.26 -20.97
N THR A 261 -5.99 16.78 -20.14
CA THR A 261 -6.26 17.81 -19.14
C THR A 261 -6.52 19.15 -19.83
N ALA A 262 -5.69 19.57 -20.79
CA ALA A 262 -5.96 20.77 -21.60
C ALA A 262 -7.24 20.65 -22.43
N VAL A 263 -7.54 19.48 -22.99
CA VAL A 263 -8.80 19.22 -23.69
C VAL A 263 -10.00 19.22 -22.73
N GLY A 264 -9.84 18.72 -21.51
CA GLY A 264 -10.85 18.72 -20.44
C GLY A 264 -11.16 20.12 -19.92
N GLU A 265 -10.13 20.94 -19.69
CA GLU A 265 -10.24 22.34 -19.29
C GLU A 265 -10.83 23.20 -20.41
N GLY A 266 -10.39 22.98 -21.66
CA GLY A 266 -10.96 23.63 -22.84
C GLY A 266 -12.46 23.29 -23.05
N ARG A 267 -12.88 22.07 -22.73
CA ARG A 267 -14.30 21.68 -22.76
C ARG A 267 -15.10 22.24 -21.59
N GLY A 268 -14.51 22.30 -20.39
CA GLY A 268 -15.14 22.89 -19.20
C GLY A 268 -15.42 24.38 -19.36
N THR A 269 -14.49 25.14 -19.96
CA THR A 269 -14.67 26.56 -20.26
C THR A 269 -15.69 26.81 -21.38
N VAL A 270 -15.73 25.96 -22.42
CA VAL A 270 -16.78 26.03 -23.45
C VAL A 270 -18.16 25.70 -22.88
N LEU A 271 -18.24 24.74 -21.94
CA LEU A 271 -19.48 24.43 -21.23
C LEU A 271 -19.92 25.62 -20.37
N SER A 272 -19.02 26.23 -19.61
CA SER A 272 -19.35 27.40 -18.77
C SER A 272 -19.82 28.58 -19.62
N VAL A 273 -19.15 28.91 -20.73
CA VAL A 273 -19.58 30.00 -21.65
C VAL A 273 -20.94 29.72 -22.29
N ARG A 274 -21.23 28.45 -22.61
CA ARG A 274 -22.56 28.06 -23.13
C ARG A 274 -23.63 28.15 -22.05
N LEU A 275 -23.31 27.73 -20.82
CA LEU A 275 -24.20 27.91 -19.68
C LEU A 275 -24.43 29.40 -19.42
N ASP A 276 -23.40 30.24 -19.42
CA ASP A 276 -23.52 31.69 -19.22
C ASP A 276 -24.44 32.35 -20.27
N ARG A 277 -24.31 31.99 -21.56
CA ARG A 277 -25.24 32.46 -22.60
C ARG A 277 -26.69 32.01 -22.37
N ILE A 278 -26.89 30.84 -21.77
CA ILE A 278 -28.22 30.34 -21.41
C ILE A 278 -28.72 31.03 -20.12
N LEU A 279 -27.84 31.25 -19.15
CA LEU A 279 -28.11 31.93 -17.88
C LEU A 279 -28.48 33.40 -18.12
N ASP A 280 -27.86 34.09 -19.09
CA ASP A 280 -28.21 35.45 -19.50
C ASP A 280 -29.65 35.56 -20.06
N SER A 281 -30.18 34.47 -20.60
CA SER A 281 -31.58 34.40 -21.05
C SER A 281 -32.56 34.04 -19.91
N VAL A 282 -32.06 33.65 -18.74
CA VAL A 282 -32.86 33.26 -17.57
C VAL A 282 -32.95 34.46 -16.62
N THR A 283 -33.98 35.29 -16.82
CA THR A 283 -34.31 36.37 -15.89
C THR A 283 -34.83 35.81 -14.56
N GLY A 284 -34.34 36.31 -13.42
CA GLY A 284 -34.82 35.91 -12.08
C GLY A 284 -33.78 35.19 -11.21
N GLN A 285 -32.53 35.07 -11.65
CA GLN A 285 -31.46 34.58 -10.81
C GLN A 285 -31.07 35.63 -9.77
N THR A 286 -31.08 35.25 -8.50
CA THR A 286 -30.69 36.12 -7.38
C THR A 286 -29.28 35.74 -6.94
N VAL A 287 -28.28 36.46 -7.42
CA VAL A 287 -26.90 36.35 -6.92
C VAL A 287 -26.75 37.35 -5.78
N VAL A 288 -26.60 36.84 -4.57
CA VAL A 288 -26.23 37.67 -3.42
C VAL A 288 -24.72 37.93 -3.50
N ASP A 289 -24.32 39.20 -3.41
CA ASP A 289 -22.89 39.55 -3.35
C ASP A 289 -22.25 38.91 -2.12
N PRO A 290 -21.27 38.00 -2.27
CA PRO A 290 -20.62 37.36 -1.13
C PRO A 290 -19.93 38.38 -0.22
N LYS A 291 -19.46 39.51 -0.76
CA LYS A 291 -18.85 40.56 0.06
C LYS A 291 -19.90 41.33 0.84
N GLY A 292 -20.99 41.74 0.21
CA GLY A 292 -22.16 42.34 0.85
C GLY A 292 -22.76 41.44 1.94
N TYR A 293 -22.91 40.15 1.66
CA TYR A 293 -23.40 39.18 2.64
C TYR A 293 -22.46 39.04 3.85
N LEU A 294 -21.15 39.02 3.62
CA LEU A 294 -20.17 38.98 4.70
C LEU A 294 -20.12 40.27 5.52
N THR A 295 -20.37 41.44 4.92
CA THR A 295 -20.48 42.70 5.66
C THR A 295 -21.75 42.73 6.51
N ASP A 296 -22.86 42.23 5.98
CA ASP A 296 -24.12 42.14 6.69
C ASP A 296 -24.02 41.17 7.87
N LEU A 297 -23.42 39.99 7.66
CA LEU A 297 -23.17 39.03 8.74
C LEU A 297 -22.24 39.57 9.82
N LYS A 298 -21.24 40.39 9.48
CA LYS A 298 -20.39 41.05 10.48
C LYS A 298 -21.12 42.14 11.25
N SER A 299 -22.13 42.77 10.64
CA SER A 299 -22.97 43.77 11.32
C SER A 299 -23.96 43.13 12.31
N MET A 300 -24.32 41.86 12.10
CA MET A 300 -25.08 41.09 13.08
C MET A 300 -24.21 40.78 14.29
N LYS A 301 -24.42 41.52 15.38
CA LYS A 301 -23.77 41.28 16.67
C LYS A 301 -24.17 39.90 17.21
N ILE A 302 -23.34 38.90 16.97
CA ILE A 302 -23.43 37.60 17.65
C ILE A 302 -22.68 37.77 18.98
N THR A 303 -23.35 37.45 20.09
CA THR A 303 -22.72 37.42 21.41
C THR A 303 -21.55 36.43 21.39
N SER A 304 -20.43 36.82 21.99
CA SER A 304 -19.20 36.03 21.97
C SER A 304 -19.40 34.66 22.63
N ASP A 305 -18.64 33.65 22.21
CA ASP A 305 -18.79 32.28 22.75
C ASP A 305 -18.59 32.20 24.28
N ALA A 306 -17.79 33.11 24.84
CA ALA A 306 -17.65 33.30 26.27
C ALA A 306 -18.99 33.70 26.94
N GLU A 307 -19.71 34.66 26.37
CA GLU A 307 -21.03 35.09 26.85
C GLU A 307 -22.05 33.95 26.74
N ILE A 308 -21.95 33.10 25.72
CA ILE A 308 -22.86 31.95 25.54
C ILE A 308 -22.73 30.94 26.70
N SER A 309 -21.50 30.67 27.15
CA SER A 309 -21.25 29.76 28.29
C SER A 309 -21.85 30.32 29.58
N ASP A 310 -21.63 31.60 29.85
CA ASP A 310 -22.12 32.23 31.07
C ASP A 310 -23.66 32.42 31.05
N ILE A 311 -24.25 32.70 29.88
CA ILE A 311 -25.71 32.71 29.69
C ILE A 311 -26.30 31.33 30.03
N LYS A 312 -25.65 30.23 29.65
CA LYS A 312 -26.14 28.86 29.97
C LYS A 312 -26.08 28.57 31.47
N LYS A 313 -24.98 28.94 32.14
CA LYS A 313 -24.84 28.80 33.60
C LYS A 313 -25.89 29.64 34.34
N ALA A 314 -26.05 30.90 33.95
CA ALA A 314 -27.03 31.79 34.54
C ALA A 314 -28.48 31.34 34.26
N ARG A 315 -28.78 30.73 33.10
CA ARG A 315 -30.07 30.07 32.83
C ARG A 315 -30.33 28.92 33.81
N LEU A 316 -29.33 28.08 34.08
CA LEU A 316 -29.46 26.97 35.03
C LEU A 316 -29.69 27.50 36.46
N LEU A 317 -28.93 28.51 36.87
CA LEU A 317 -29.09 29.16 38.17
C LEU A 317 -30.48 29.77 38.31
N LEU A 318 -30.92 30.60 37.36
CA LEU A 318 -32.22 31.26 37.43
C LEU A 318 -33.38 30.28 37.32
N LYS A 319 -33.25 29.19 36.56
CA LYS A 319 -34.23 28.09 36.55
C LYS A 319 -34.33 27.40 37.91
N SER A 320 -33.20 27.19 38.60
CA SER A 320 -33.24 26.65 39.96
C SER A 320 -33.92 27.62 40.93
N VAL A 321 -33.64 28.92 40.83
CA VAL A 321 -34.24 29.96 41.68
C VAL A 321 -35.75 30.05 41.49
N THR A 322 -36.24 30.00 40.25
CA THR A 322 -37.69 30.06 39.96
C THR A 322 -38.42 28.78 40.37
N GLN A 323 -37.76 27.62 40.32
CA GLN A 323 -38.33 26.36 40.79
C GLN A 323 -38.40 26.26 42.32
N THR A 324 -37.37 26.72 43.03
CA THR A 324 -37.37 26.69 44.50
C THR A 324 -38.27 27.76 45.09
N ASN A 325 -38.36 28.93 44.45
CA ASN A 325 -39.13 30.07 44.94
C ASN A 325 -40.10 30.62 43.87
N PRO A 326 -41.27 29.97 43.64
CA PRO A 326 -42.23 30.43 42.64
C PRO A 326 -42.81 31.82 42.91
N LYS A 327 -42.90 32.21 44.19
CA LYS A 327 -43.44 33.50 44.64
C LYS A 327 -42.43 34.65 44.66
N HIS A 328 -41.22 34.47 44.11
CA HIS A 328 -40.16 35.49 44.12
C HIS A 328 -40.09 36.25 42.78
N PRO A 329 -40.63 37.48 42.69
CA PRO A 329 -40.77 38.21 41.43
C PRO A 329 -39.46 38.59 40.73
N PRO A 330 -38.42 39.10 41.44
CA PRO A 330 -37.16 39.47 40.81
C PRO A 330 -36.44 38.29 40.14
N GLY A 331 -36.67 37.06 40.62
CA GLY A 331 -36.09 35.86 40.03
C GLY A 331 -36.63 35.57 38.64
N TRP A 332 -37.95 35.72 38.46
CA TRP A 332 -38.60 35.60 37.16
C TRP A 332 -38.23 36.72 36.21
N ILE A 333 -38.13 37.96 36.71
CA ILE A 333 -37.71 39.13 35.92
C ILE A 333 -36.27 38.96 35.43
N ALA A 334 -35.34 38.55 36.31
CA ALA A 334 -33.96 38.29 35.94
C ALA A 334 -33.86 37.18 34.89
N ALA A 335 -34.66 36.11 35.02
CA ALA A 335 -34.69 35.02 34.06
C ALA A 335 -35.20 35.47 32.68
N ALA A 336 -36.21 36.33 32.63
CA ALA A 336 -36.72 36.88 31.38
C ALA A 336 -35.76 37.85 30.70
N ARG A 337 -35.14 38.76 31.47
CA ARG A 337 -34.11 39.68 30.98
C ARG A 337 -32.88 38.93 30.44
N LEU A 338 -32.53 37.80 31.04
CA LEU A 338 -31.45 36.94 30.53
C LEU A 338 -31.79 36.35 29.14
N GLU A 339 -33.03 35.90 28.94
CA GLU A 339 -33.46 35.38 27.63
C GLU A 339 -33.59 36.48 26.58
N GLU A 340 -33.89 37.72 26.98
CA GLU A 340 -33.85 38.88 26.11
C GLU A 340 -32.43 39.19 25.61
N VAL A 341 -31.45 39.23 26.52
CA VAL A 341 -30.03 39.43 26.17
C VAL A 341 -29.53 38.29 25.27
N ALA A 342 -30.04 37.08 25.46
CA ALA A 342 -29.74 35.93 24.60
C ALA A 342 -30.48 35.94 23.25
N GLY A 343 -31.32 36.94 22.96
CA GLY A 343 -32.10 37.06 21.72
C GLY A 343 -33.33 36.15 21.63
N LYS A 344 -33.67 35.39 22.69
CA LYS A 344 -34.80 34.44 22.71
C LYS A 344 -36.07 35.10 23.23
N MET A 345 -36.54 36.12 22.51
CA MET A 345 -37.68 36.95 22.93
C MET A 345 -38.98 36.14 23.14
N GLN A 346 -39.20 35.06 22.37
CA GLN A 346 -40.37 34.18 22.55
C GLN A 346 -40.35 33.46 23.91
N VAL A 347 -39.19 32.95 24.32
CA VAL A 347 -39.02 32.25 25.61
C VAL A 347 -39.15 33.25 26.76
N ALA A 348 -38.56 34.44 26.62
CA ALA A 348 -38.72 35.52 27.59
C ALA A 348 -40.21 35.86 27.82
N ARG A 349 -40.98 36.00 26.74
CA ARG A 349 -42.44 36.24 26.83
C ARG A 349 -43.20 35.11 27.53
N GLN A 350 -42.88 33.86 27.22
CA GLN A 350 -43.51 32.70 27.88
C GLN A 350 -43.18 32.66 29.37
N LEU A 351 -41.93 32.95 29.73
CA LEU A 351 -41.47 32.93 31.10
C LEU A 351 -42.14 34.03 31.94
N ILE A 352 -42.30 35.22 31.35
CA ILE A 352 -43.02 36.29 32.01
C ILE A 352 -44.52 35.99 32.15
N LYS A 353 -45.17 35.41 31.14
CA LYS A 353 -46.58 34.97 31.27
C LYS A 353 -46.76 34.01 32.45
N LYS A 354 -45.85 33.04 32.62
CA LYS A 354 -45.84 32.15 33.80
C LYS A 354 -45.60 32.93 35.10
N SER A 355 -44.71 33.91 35.09
CA SER A 355 -44.47 34.72 36.28
C SER A 355 -45.68 35.57 36.69
N CYS A 356 -46.50 36.01 35.74
CA CYS A 356 -47.76 36.71 36.02
C CYS A 356 -48.81 35.80 36.67
N GLU A 357 -48.82 34.51 36.33
CA GLU A 357 -49.70 33.50 36.94
C GLU A 357 -49.28 33.18 38.38
N GLU A 358 -47.98 33.03 38.62
CA GLU A 358 -47.42 32.68 39.93
C GLU A 358 -47.35 33.90 40.89
N CYS A 359 -47.14 35.11 40.35
CA CYS A 359 -46.97 36.36 41.10
C CYS A 359 -47.95 37.46 40.65
N PRO A 360 -49.27 37.31 40.87
CA PRO A 360 -50.26 38.29 40.41
C PRO A 360 -50.18 39.63 41.14
N LYS A 361 -49.66 39.66 42.38
CA LYS A 361 -49.67 40.83 43.27
C LYS A 361 -48.56 41.86 43.04
N ASN A 362 -47.53 41.53 42.25
CA ASN A 362 -46.36 42.40 42.11
C ASN A 362 -46.40 43.18 40.79
N GLU A 363 -46.34 44.50 40.88
CA GLU A 363 -46.43 45.42 39.74
C GLU A 363 -45.24 45.29 38.76
N ASP A 364 -44.03 45.09 39.29
CA ASP A 364 -42.80 45.02 38.49
C ASP A 364 -42.83 43.92 37.42
N VAL A 365 -43.49 42.79 37.73
CA VAL A 365 -43.64 41.67 36.80
C VAL A 365 -44.57 42.05 35.64
N TRP A 366 -45.66 42.76 35.95
CA TRP A 366 -46.60 43.25 34.94
C TRP A 366 -45.97 44.35 34.07
N LEU A 367 -45.14 45.23 34.63
CA LEU A 367 -44.41 46.25 33.87
C LEU A 367 -43.41 45.62 32.90
N GLU A 368 -42.64 44.62 33.34
CA GLU A 368 -41.74 43.87 32.47
C GLU A 368 -42.48 43.04 31.42
N ALA A 369 -43.66 42.50 31.76
CA ALA A 369 -44.53 41.83 30.80
C ALA A 369 -44.99 42.76 29.68
N CYS A 370 -45.34 44.00 30.01
CA CYS A 370 -45.73 45.01 29.03
C CYS A 370 -44.58 45.40 28.12
N ARG A 371 -43.36 45.52 28.68
CA ARG A 371 -42.16 45.86 27.91
C ARG A 371 -41.77 44.78 26.91
N LEU A 372 -41.92 43.50 27.27
CA LEU A 372 -41.53 42.34 26.43
C LEU A 372 -42.64 41.88 25.46
N ALA A 373 -43.89 42.26 25.71
CA ALA A 373 -45.02 41.93 24.85
C ALA A 373 -45.00 42.71 23.53
N SER A 374 -45.60 42.14 22.49
CA SER A 374 -45.85 42.87 21.24
C SER A 374 -46.86 43.99 21.48
N PRO A 375 -46.89 45.07 20.67
CA PRO A 375 -47.80 46.20 20.88
C PRO A 375 -49.29 45.82 20.94
N LEU A 376 -49.68 44.73 20.28
CA LEU A 376 -51.04 44.20 20.29
C LEU A 376 -51.35 43.41 21.57
N GLU A 377 -50.40 42.59 22.05
CA GLU A 377 -50.55 41.82 23.29
C GLU A 377 -50.39 42.69 24.54
N ALA A 378 -49.60 43.77 24.47
CA ALA A 378 -49.32 44.66 25.59
C ALA A 378 -50.60 45.23 26.21
N LYS A 379 -51.58 45.65 25.38
CA LYS A 379 -52.87 46.16 25.89
C LYS A 379 -53.65 45.14 26.72
N ALA A 380 -53.62 43.87 26.29
CA ALA A 380 -54.28 42.78 27.03
C ALA A 380 -53.56 42.48 28.34
N VAL A 381 -52.23 42.51 28.34
CA VAL A 381 -51.40 42.31 29.55
C VAL A 381 -51.61 43.44 30.56
N ILE A 382 -51.67 44.71 30.10
CA ILE A 382 -51.98 45.85 30.98
C ILE A 382 -53.36 45.68 31.62
N ALA A 383 -54.37 45.31 30.84
CA ALA A 383 -55.72 45.09 31.36
C ALA A 383 -55.76 43.97 32.42
N GLN A 384 -54.98 42.90 32.23
CA GLN A 384 -54.83 41.83 33.22
C GLN A 384 -54.08 42.31 34.47
N GLY A 385 -53.01 43.10 34.30
CA GLY A 385 -52.24 43.68 35.40
C GLY A 385 -53.07 44.60 36.28
N VAL A 386 -53.85 45.52 35.68
CA VAL A 386 -54.76 46.42 36.43
C VAL A 386 -55.87 45.64 37.14
N LYS A 387 -56.34 44.52 36.57
CA LYS A 387 -57.31 43.64 37.24
C LYS A 387 -56.70 42.93 38.45
N ALA A 388 -55.42 42.56 38.38
CA ALA A 388 -54.72 41.88 39.46
C ALA A 388 -54.29 42.85 40.58
N ASN A 389 -53.89 44.07 40.21
CA ASN A 389 -53.47 45.16 41.11
C ASN A 389 -54.35 46.41 40.88
N PRO A 390 -55.49 46.51 41.57
CA PRO A 390 -56.44 47.60 41.35
C PRO A 390 -56.12 48.92 42.09
N ASN A 391 -55.08 48.96 42.95
CA ASN A 391 -54.71 50.13 43.75
C ASN A 391 -53.33 50.63 43.40
#